data_AF-A0A9X2SLX7-F1
#
_entry.id   AF-A0A9X2SLX7-F1
#
_cell.length_a   1.000
_cell.length_b   1.000
_cell.length_c   1.000
_cell.angle_alpha   90.00
_cell.angle_beta   90.00
_cell.angle_gamma   90.00
#
_symmetry.space_group_name_H-M   'P 1'
#
loop_
_entity.id
_entity.type
_entity.pdbx_description
1 polymer ?
#
loop_
_entity_poly.entity_id
_entity_poly.type
_entity_poly.pdbx_seq_one_letter_code
_entity_poly.pdbx_strand_id
1 'polypeptide(L)'
;MLLILAHDHDEPARALAERWGDAALLLTVGDLHQARWSLEIDRDGRVRAALALGTPVPVTGVVNRLGVFTDADLARVHREDRAYAAAELTAFALAWLDACPAPVLNPPNPRCLNGPAWYPEEWAAAAASVGLRVSPPRRRVELGPAPVAVVPEWPDARPANVVDGRCLGDVHRVVGERLCELARQAGTPLLTATVSGAGADAEVREISAWPDLADPEVADAVLAALGGCPRGASGLAAAGGASGFAGAAAGAVGFEGAATASAPEVAGAVLGGSSAGAPASAGPAAAEGPLPPAVSDPGPEAAAGGGRLGFGGAAGSPGLQVVAG
;
A
#
# COMPACT_ATOMS: atom_id res chain seq x y z
N MET A 1 18.40 -11.84 9.77
CA MET A 1 18.24 -10.37 9.80
C MET A 1 16.83 -10.05 9.34
N LEU A 2 16.07 -9.31 10.12
CA LEU A 2 14.75 -8.83 9.70
C LEU A 2 14.94 -7.63 8.78
N LEU A 3 14.23 -7.59 7.66
CA LEU A 3 14.30 -6.50 6.69
C LEU A 3 13.02 -5.66 6.80
N ILE A 4 13.16 -4.35 6.93
CA ILE A 4 12.05 -3.40 6.91
C ILE A 4 12.20 -2.55 5.64
N LEU A 5 11.18 -2.53 4.79
CA LEU A 5 11.14 -1.72 3.57
C LEU A 5 10.12 -0.61 3.72
N ALA A 6 10.53 0.64 3.50
CA ALA A 6 9.65 1.79 3.71
C ALA A 6 10.06 3.00 2.87
N HIS A 7 9.20 4.03 2.83
CA HIS A 7 9.57 5.33 2.27
C HIS A 7 10.49 6.09 3.24
N ASP A 8 11.25 7.06 2.71
CA ASP A 8 12.25 7.83 3.45
C ASP A 8 11.68 8.51 4.70
N HIS A 9 10.38 8.84 4.69
CA HIS A 9 9.66 9.57 5.75
C HIS A 9 8.71 8.71 6.60
N ASP A 10 8.81 7.38 6.54
CA ASP A 10 7.94 6.48 7.31
C ASP A 10 8.38 6.40 8.79
N GLU A 11 7.86 7.32 9.62
CA GLU A 11 8.17 7.38 11.06
C GLU A 11 7.92 6.04 11.78
N PRO A 12 6.76 5.35 11.60
CA PRO A 12 6.56 4.04 12.22
C PRO A 12 7.60 2.99 11.85
N ALA A 13 8.09 2.98 10.60
CA ALA A 13 9.15 2.05 10.18
C ALA A 13 10.48 2.33 10.90
N ARG A 14 10.82 3.61 11.11
CA ARG A 14 12.04 3.99 11.84
C ARG A 14 11.94 3.63 13.32
N ALA A 15 10.80 3.92 13.94
CA ALA A 15 10.55 3.53 15.33
C ALA A 15 10.66 2.01 15.53
N LEU A 16 10.14 1.22 14.58
CA LEU A 16 10.27 -0.24 14.59
C LEU A 16 11.74 -0.69 14.48
N ALA A 17 12.50 -0.11 13.55
CA ALA A 17 13.91 -0.42 13.36
C ALA A 17 14.75 -0.07 14.60
N GLU A 18 14.52 1.11 15.20
CA GLU A 18 15.17 1.53 16.44
C GLU A 18 14.87 0.56 17.58
N ARG A 19 13.61 0.14 17.73
CA ARG A 19 13.19 -0.83 18.75
C ARG A 19 13.90 -2.18 18.60
N TRP A 20 14.01 -2.68 17.38
CA TRP A 20 14.62 -3.99 17.11
C TRP A 20 16.16 -3.95 17.07
N GLY A 21 16.76 -2.76 16.92
CA GLY A 21 18.21 -2.57 16.90
C GLY A 21 18.89 -3.47 15.87
N ASP A 22 19.97 -4.13 16.28
CA ASP A 22 20.80 -4.99 15.40
C ASP A 22 20.07 -6.22 14.84
N ALA A 23 18.86 -6.53 15.31
CA ALA A 23 18.05 -7.62 14.75
C ALA A 23 17.39 -7.24 13.41
N ALA A 24 17.35 -5.94 13.10
CA ALA A 24 16.63 -5.39 11.96
C ALA A 24 17.51 -4.50 11.09
N LEU A 25 17.20 -4.50 9.79
CA LEU A 25 17.78 -3.63 8.79
C LEU A 25 16.64 -2.85 8.14
N LEU A 26 16.61 -1.53 8.35
CA LEU A 26 15.74 -0.63 7.60
C LEU A 26 16.41 -0.27 6.28
N LEU A 27 15.71 -0.50 5.16
CA LEU A 27 16.05 0.07 3.87
C LEU A 27 14.92 0.98 3.41
N THR A 28 15.22 2.27 3.31
CA THR A 28 14.31 3.24 2.70
C THR A 28 14.46 3.23 1.19
N VAL A 29 13.54 3.88 0.45
CA VAL A 29 13.69 4.05 -1.00
C VAL A 29 15.01 4.74 -1.34
N GLY A 30 15.37 5.74 -0.53
CA GLY A 30 16.65 6.43 -0.59
C GLY A 30 17.86 5.52 -0.38
N ASP A 31 17.74 4.36 0.27
CA ASP A 31 18.85 3.42 0.49
C ASP A 31 18.97 2.35 -0.60
N LEU A 32 17.94 2.17 -1.43
CA LEU A 32 17.90 1.06 -2.39
C LEU A 32 19.08 1.04 -3.35
N HIS A 33 19.58 2.21 -3.76
CA HIS A 33 20.74 2.35 -4.64
C HIS A 33 22.08 1.99 -3.98
N GLN A 34 22.14 1.93 -2.64
CA GLN A 34 23.35 1.55 -1.90
C GLN A 34 23.44 0.03 -1.74
N ALA A 35 22.29 -0.64 -1.81
CA ALA A 35 22.20 -2.08 -1.69
C ALA A 35 22.30 -2.75 -3.05
N ARG A 36 22.98 -3.90 -3.09
CA ARG A 36 22.98 -4.76 -4.27
C ARG A 36 21.84 -5.75 -4.15
N TRP A 37 20.77 -5.49 -4.89
CA TRP A 37 19.67 -6.40 -5.08
C TRP A 37 19.94 -7.30 -6.28
N SER A 38 19.55 -8.56 -6.18
CA SER A 38 19.66 -9.49 -7.30
C SER A 38 18.43 -10.38 -7.36
N LEU A 39 17.99 -10.62 -8.58
CA LEU A 39 16.95 -11.56 -8.92
C LEU A 39 17.52 -12.46 -10.03
N GLU A 40 17.84 -13.70 -9.69
CA GLU A 40 18.41 -14.66 -10.63
C GLU A 40 17.38 -15.71 -10.98
N ILE A 41 17.28 -16.05 -12.27
CA ILE A 41 16.44 -17.15 -12.74
C ILE A 41 17.38 -18.24 -13.22
N ASP A 42 17.34 -19.41 -12.57
CA ASP A 42 18.17 -20.54 -12.99
C ASP A 42 17.57 -21.27 -14.20
N ARG A 43 18.30 -22.25 -14.74
CA ARG A 43 17.90 -23.00 -15.94
C ARG A 43 16.61 -23.80 -15.76
N ASP A 44 16.24 -24.10 -14.51
CA ASP A 44 15.01 -24.80 -14.17
C ASP A 44 13.84 -23.83 -13.96
N GLY A 45 14.05 -22.53 -14.21
CA GLY A 45 13.07 -21.48 -14.01
C GLY A 45 12.89 -21.09 -12.53
N ARG A 46 13.77 -21.53 -11.63
CA ARG A 46 13.66 -21.13 -10.22
C ARG A 46 14.21 -19.72 -10.04
N VAL A 47 13.42 -18.87 -9.42
CA VAL A 47 13.77 -17.49 -9.12
C VAL A 47 14.45 -17.44 -7.74
N ARG A 48 15.57 -16.72 -7.63
CA ARG A 48 16.30 -16.49 -6.38
C ARG A 48 16.48 -15.00 -6.16
N ALA A 49 15.92 -14.51 -5.05
CA ALA A 49 16.12 -13.17 -4.56
C ALA A 49 17.28 -13.14 -3.56
N ALA A 50 18.20 -12.19 -3.71
CA ALA A 50 19.25 -11.93 -2.73
C ALA A 50 19.50 -10.43 -2.56
N LEU A 51 20.03 -10.09 -1.37
CA LEU A 51 20.37 -8.73 -0.94
C LEU A 51 21.80 -8.73 -0.39
N ALA A 52 22.59 -7.72 -0.76
CA ALA A 52 23.92 -7.51 -0.21
C ALA A 52 24.20 -6.03 0.10
N LEU A 53 24.86 -5.77 1.23
CA LEU A 53 25.38 -4.48 1.66
C LEU A 53 26.90 -4.57 1.79
N GLY A 54 27.58 -4.76 0.65
CA GLY A 54 28.99 -5.17 0.58
C GLY A 54 29.19 -6.67 0.83
N THR A 55 28.42 -7.27 1.74
CA THR A 55 28.34 -8.73 1.96
C THR A 55 26.90 -9.22 1.87
N PRO A 56 26.66 -10.52 1.57
CA PRO A 56 25.31 -11.08 1.55
C PRO A 56 24.59 -10.92 2.90
N VAL A 57 23.35 -10.44 2.87
CA VAL A 57 22.50 -10.25 4.05
C VAL A 57 21.55 -11.46 4.18
N PRO A 58 21.64 -12.27 5.25
CA PRO A 58 20.72 -13.38 5.46
C PRO A 58 19.36 -12.85 5.96
N VAL A 59 18.46 -12.55 5.02
CA VAL A 59 17.10 -12.10 5.30
C VAL A 59 16.30 -13.27 5.90
N THR A 60 15.76 -13.08 7.10
CA THR A 60 14.99 -14.10 7.84
C THR A 60 13.51 -13.76 7.96
N GLY A 61 13.12 -12.54 7.60
CA GLY A 61 11.74 -12.07 7.56
C GLY A 61 11.71 -10.66 6.98
N VAL A 62 10.60 -10.27 6.35
CA VAL A 62 10.42 -8.95 5.72
C VAL A 62 9.14 -8.30 6.25
N VAL A 63 9.25 -7.07 6.72
CA VAL A 63 8.12 -6.15 6.91
C VAL A 63 8.12 -5.19 5.74
N ASN A 64 7.18 -5.34 4.82
CA ASN A 64 7.08 -4.43 3.68
C ASN A 64 6.01 -3.37 3.94
N ARG A 65 6.40 -2.08 3.90
CA ARG A 65 5.49 -0.94 4.01
C ARG A 65 5.41 -0.10 2.74
N LEU A 66 6.18 -0.45 1.72
CA LEU A 66 6.11 0.21 0.42
C LEU A 66 4.77 -0.10 -0.23
N GLY A 67 4.06 0.93 -0.70
CA GLY A 67 2.86 0.73 -1.53
C GLY A 67 3.23 0.60 -3.01
N VAL A 68 3.99 1.58 -3.50
CA VAL A 68 4.49 1.68 -4.88
C VAL A 68 5.67 2.64 -4.86
N PHE A 69 6.56 2.57 -5.85
CA PHE A 69 7.52 3.65 -6.09
C PHE A 69 6.86 4.74 -6.94
N THR A 70 7.12 6.00 -6.59
CA THR A 70 6.62 7.18 -7.30
C THR A 70 7.78 8.01 -7.84
N ASP A 71 7.48 8.90 -8.78
CA ASP A 71 8.45 9.86 -9.32
C ASP A 71 9.10 10.71 -8.23
N ALA A 72 8.38 10.98 -7.13
CA ALA A 72 8.88 11.76 -6.01
C ALA A 72 9.99 11.03 -5.24
N ASP A 73 9.92 9.69 -5.20
CA ASP A 73 10.92 8.87 -4.51
C ASP A 73 12.27 8.85 -5.26
N LEU A 74 12.26 9.13 -6.56
CA LEU A 74 13.42 9.03 -7.45
C LEU A 74 14.03 10.38 -7.80
N ALA A 75 14.20 11.25 -6.79
CA ALA A 75 14.72 12.61 -6.98
C ALA A 75 16.11 12.67 -7.65
N ARG A 76 16.91 11.59 -7.58
CA ARG A 76 18.24 11.49 -8.21
C ARG A 76 18.20 11.02 -9.66
N VAL A 77 17.08 10.48 -10.14
CA VAL A 77 16.88 10.11 -11.53
C VAL A 77 16.50 11.35 -12.34
N HIS A 78 16.95 11.42 -13.60
CA HIS A 78 16.55 12.48 -14.53
C HIS A 78 15.03 12.62 -14.56
N ARG A 79 14.52 13.85 -14.48
CA ARG A 79 13.09 14.11 -14.30
C ARG A 79 12.21 13.41 -15.35
N GLU A 80 12.68 13.32 -16.58
CA GLU A 80 12.00 12.67 -17.70
C GLU A 80 11.94 11.14 -17.60
N ASP A 81 12.84 10.52 -16.85
CA ASP A 81 12.93 9.06 -16.67
C ASP A 81 12.28 8.57 -15.37
N ARG A 82 11.89 9.47 -14.45
CA ARG A 82 11.42 9.10 -13.10
C ARG A 82 10.21 8.19 -13.10
N ALA A 83 9.18 8.51 -13.90
CA ALA A 83 7.98 7.68 -13.99
C ALA A 83 8.28 6.27 -14.49
N TYR A 84 9.15 6.16 -15.51
CA TYR A 84 9.59 4.88 -16.04
C TYR A 84 10.39 4.10 -15.00
N ALA A 85 11.39 4.74 -14.39
CA ALA A 85 12.22 4.13 -13.37
C ALA A 85 11.42 3.68 -12.13
N ALA A 86 10.38 4.43 -11.74
CA ALA A 86 9.49 4.08 -10.63
C ALA A 86 8.65 2.83 -10.95
N ALA A 87 8.14 2.72 -12.18
CA ALA A 87 7.42 1.54 -12.64
C ALA A 87 8.34 0.31 -12.69
N GLU A 88 9.55 0.44 -13.25
CA GLU A 88 10.55 -0.64 -13.30
C GLU A 88 10.96 -1.09 -11.89
N LEU A 89 11.20 -0.15 -10.97
CA LEU A 89 11.58 -0.47 -9.60
C LEU A 89 10.43 -1.14 -8.84
N THR A 90 9.17 -0.74 -9.11
CA THR A 90 7.99 -1.43 -8.58
C THR A 90 7.91 -2.85 -9.12
N ALA A 91 8.05 -3.05 -10.43
CA ALA A 91 8.04 -4.39 -11.03
C ALA A 91 9.16 -5.28 -10.49
N PHE A 92 10.36 -4.73 -10.34
CA PHE A 92 11.49 -5.41 -9.74
C PHE A 92 11.21 -5.81 -8.29
N ALA A 93 10.71 -4.89 -7.46
CA ALA A 93 10.41 -5.16 -6.06
C ALA A 93 9.27 -6.17 -5.89
N LEU A 94 8.24 -6.13 -6.75
CA LEU A 94 7.19 -7.15 -6.81
C LEU A 94 7.81 -8.53 -7.00
N ALA A 95 8.65 -8.70 -8.03
CA ALA A 95 9.28 -9.97 -8.35
C ALA A 95 10.30 -10.42 -7.28
N TRP A 96 11.04 -9.49 -6.68
CA TRP A 96 12.00 -9.79 -5.62
C TRP A 96 11.31 -10.24 -4.33
N LEU A 97 10.23 -9.58 -3.93
CA LEU A 97 9.46 -9.93 -2.74
C LEU A 97 8.72 -11.26 -2.92
N ASP A 98 8.19 -11.54 -4.10
CA ASP A 98 7.57 -12.84 -4.43
C ASP A 98 8.60 -13.99 -4.39
N ALA A 99 9.82 -13.74 -4.87
CA ALA A 99 10.91 -14.71 -4.84
C ALA A 99 11.68 -14.75 -3.51
N CYS A 100 11.29 -13.95 -2.51
CA CYS A 100 11.98 -13.89 -1.23
C CYS A 100 11.76 -15.21 -0.45
N PRO A 101 12.83 -15.93 -0.05
CA PRO A 101 12.68 -17.20 0.66
C PRO A 101 12.20 -17.01 2.12
N ALA A 102 12.25 -15.78 2.64
CA ALA A 102 11.84 -15.45 3.98
C ALA A 102 10.35 -15.07 4.05
N PRO A 103 9.68 -15.23 5.21
CA PRO A 103 8.31 -14.74 5.39
C PRO A 103 8.22 -13.23 5.13
N VAL A 104 7.29 -12.82 4.27
CA VAL A 104 6.96 -11.42 4.00
C VAL A 104 5.61 -11.11 4.63
N LEU A 105 5.57 -10.17 5.57
CA LEU A 105 4.31 -9.62 6.08
C LEU A 105 3.75 -8.62 5.07
N ASN A 106 2.46 -8.81 4.74
CA ASN A 106 1.76 -8.17 3.64
C ASN A 106 2.47 -8.38 2.29
N PRO A 107 2.42 -9.61 1.76
CA PRO A 107 3.07 -9.92 0.49
C PRO A 107 2.54 -9.01 -0.63
N PRO A 108 3.38 -8.78 -1.66
CA PRO A 108 2.97 -7.99 -2.81
C PRO A 108 1.79 -8.62 -3.56
N ASN A 109 1.06 -7.79 -4.27
CA ASN A 109 0.19 -8.19 -5.37
C ASN A 109 0.42 -7.25 -6.57
N PRO A 110 -0.11 -7.58 -7.76
CA PRO A 110 0.15 -6.80 -8.96
C PRO A 110 -0.22 -5.30 -8.89
N ARG A 111 -1.02 -4.87 -7.91
CA ARG A 111 -1.44 -3.47 -7.74
C ARG A 111 -0.68 -2.73 -6.65
N CYS A 112 -0.01 -3.42 -5.73
CA CYS A 112 0.63 -2.83 -4.56
C CYS A 112 1.65 -3.78 -3.93
N LEU A 113 2.75 -3.21 -3.44
CA LEU A 113 3.82 -3.94 -2.78
C LEU A 113 3.42 -4.42 -1.37
N ASN A 114 2.53 -3.71 -0.66
CA ASN A 114 2.12 -3.99 0.73
C ASN A 114 0.64 -4.39 0.80
N GLY A 115 0.30 -5.60 0.34
CA GLY A 115 -1.10 -6.07 0.36
C GLY A 115 -2.02 -5.33 -0.64
N PRO A 116 -3.33 -5.62 -0.66
CA PRO A 116 -4.25 -5.13 -1.68
C PRO A 116 -4.39 -3.60 -1.64
N ALA A 117 -4.22 -2.94 -2.80
CA ALA A 117 -4.57 -1.53 -2.98
C ALA A 117 -6.09 -1.34 -3.12
N TRP A 118 -6.83 -1.78 -2.11
CA TRP A 118 -8.27 -1.60 -2.05
C TRP A 118 -8.64 -0.18 -1.66
N TYR A 119 -9.64 0.36 -2.35
CA TYR A 119 -10.28 1.60 -1.95
C TYR A 119 -11.04 1.42 -0.63
N PRO A 120 -11.33 2.49 0.12
CA PRO A 120 -12.13 2.42 1.35
C PRO A 120 -13.46 1.67 1.17
N GLU A 121 -14.11 1.80 0.00
CA GLU A 121 -15.34 1.09 -0.34
C GLU A 121 -15.15 -0.42 -0.49
N GLU A 122 -14.02 -0.85 -1.07
CA GLU A 122 -13.69 -2.27 -1.23
C GLU A 122 -13.38 -2.89 0.14
N TRP A 123 -12.62 -2.20 0.99
CA TRP A 123 -12.41 -2.59 2.38
C TRP A 123 -13.72 -2.69 3.16
N ALA A 124 -14.60 -1.69 3.03
CA ALA A 124 -15.90 -1.69 3.68
C ALA A 124 -16.79 -2.85 3.23
N ALA A 125 -16.83 -3.13 1.92
CA ALA A 125 -17.57 -4.26 1.36
C ALA A 125 -17.01 -5.61 1.85
N ALA A 126 -15.68 -5.77 1.87
CA ALA A 126 -15.03 -6.98 2.37
C ALA A 126 -15.29 -7.18 3.88
N ALA A 127 -15.20 -6.11 4.67
CA ALA A 127 -15.51 -6.15 6.10
C ALA A 127 -16.98 -6.54 6.37
N ALA A 128 -17.92 -5.95 5.63
CA ALA A 128 -19.32 -6.34 5.71
C ALA A 128 -19.53 -7.83 5.35
N SER A 129 -18.78 -8.35 4.38
CA SER A 129 -18.89 -9.76 3.96
C SER A 129 -18.48 -10.77 5.04
N VAL A 130 -17.62 -10.38 5.98
CA VAL A 130 -17.25 -11.21 7.14
C VAL A 130 -18.14 -10.94 8.37
N GLY A 131 -19.17 -10.10 8.25
CA GLY A 131 -20.13 -9.79 9.30
C GLY A 131 -19.73 -8.63 10.22
N LEU A 132 -18.73 -7.81 9.85
CA LEU A 132 -18.46 -6.56 10.56
C LEU A 132 -19.55 -5.55 10.25
N ARG A 133 -19.94 -4.77 11.26
CA ARG A 133 -20.74 -3.56 11.04
C ARG A 133 -19.81 -2.48 10.51
N VAL A 134 -20.15 -1.85 9.39
CA VAL A 134 -19.27 -0.89 8.73
C VAL A 134 -19.98 0.45 8.60
N SER A 135 -19.32 1.52 9.02
CA SER A 135 -19.78 2.88 8.76
C SER A 135 -19.63 3.19 7.26
N PRO A 136 -20.66 3.70 6.57
CA PRO A 136 -20.57 4.01 5.15
C PRO A 136 -19.40 4.98 4.88
N PRO A 137 -18.48 4.66 3.96
CA PRO A 137 -17.41 5.59 3.60
C PRO A 137 -18.01 6.87 3.04
N ARG A 138 -17.62 8.02 3.61
CA ARG A 138 -18.10 9.33 3.18
C ARG A 138 -16.98 10.05 2.43
N ARG A 139 -17.17 10.25 1.13
CA ARG A 139 -16.31 11.14 0.33
C ARG A 139 -16.88 12.55 0.36
N ARG A 140 -16.11 13.49 0.89
CA ARG A 140 -16.38 14.93 0.73
C ARG A 140 -15.50 15.46 -0.39
N VAL A 141 -16.14 16.09 -1.36
CA VAL A 141 -15.45 16.81 -2.44
C VAL A 141 -15.64 18.29 -2.14
N GLU A 142 -14.59 18.94 -1.68
CA GLU A 142 -14.58 20.38 -1.44
C GLU A 142 -13.94 21.08 -2.66
N LEU A 143 -14.61 22.11 -3.18
CA LEU A 143 -14.14 22.87 -4.35
C LEU A 143 -13.18 24.02 -3.95
N GLY A 144 -12.48 23.89 -2.82
CA GLY A 144 -11.56 24.88 -2.26
C GLY A 144 -10.13 24.37 -2.14
N PRO A 145 -9.19 25.18 -1.61
CA PRO A 145 -7.88 24.66 -1.23
C PRO A 145 -8.09 23.50 -0.27
N ALA A 146 -7.47 22.35 -0.58
CA ALA A 146 -7.63 21.14 0.22
C ALA A 146 -7.29 21.48 1.68
N PRO A 147 -8.22 21.32 2.63
CA PRO A 147 -7.88 21.45 4.03
C PRO A 147 -6.77 20.44 4.34
N VAL A 148 -5.83 20.81 5.22
CA VAL A 148 -4.89 19.85 5.80
C VAL A 148 -5.73 18.67 6.27
N ALA A 149 -5.41 17.46 5.81
CA ALA A 149 -6.22 16.28 6.06
C ALA A 149 -6.33 16.05 7.57
N VAL A 150 -7.40 16.56 8.19
CA VAL A 150 -7.70 16.30 9.59
C VAL A 150 -8.38 14.94 9.61
N VAL A 151 -7.65 13.94 10.09
CA VAL A 151 -8.24 12.65 10.45
C VAL A 151 -9.43 12.95 11.37
N PRO A 152 -10.66 12.51 11.03
CA PRO A 152 -11.82 12.83 11.84
C PRO A 152 -11.60 12.38 13.29
N GLU A 153 -11.66 13.32 14.23
CA GLU A 153 -11.60 12.96 15.64
C GLU A 153 -12.91 12.26 16.02
N TRP A 154 -12.76 11.00 16.42
CA TRP A 154 -13.84 10.15 16.88
C TRP A 154 -13.63 9.90 18.36
N PRO A 155 -14.43 10.49 19.26
CA PRO A 155 -14.22 10.38 20.71
C PRO A 155 -14.18 8.94 21.24
N ASP A 156 -14.83 8.04 20.51
CA ASP A 156 -14.97 6.61 20.80
C ASP A 156 -14.11 5.71 19.90
N ALA A 157 -13.24 6.28 19.05
CA ALA A 157 -12.37 5.48 18.19
C ALA A 157 -11.39 4.65 19.02
N ARG A 158 -11.32 3.37 18.69
CA ARG A 158 -10.33 2.42 19.20
C ARG A 158 -9.56 1.83 18.02
N PRO A 159 -8.22 1.89 18.01
CA PRO A 159 -7.45 1.14 17.04
C PRO A 159 -7.52 -0.35 17.37
N ALA A 160 -7.63 -1.17 16.33
CA ALA A 160 -7.57 -2.62 16.40
C ALA A 160 -6.58 -3.09 15.33
N ASN A 161 -5.54 -3.80 15.74
CA ASN A 161 -4.48 -4.24 14.84
C ASN A 161 -4.50 -5.75 14.71
N VAL A 162 -4.55 -6.28 13.50
CA VAL A 162 -4.37 -7.71 13.23
C VAL A 162 -2.94 -7.96 12.81
N VAL A 163 -2.29 -8.91 13.49
CA VAL A 163 -0.95 -9.39 13.16
C VAL A 163 -0.97 -10.92 13.13
N ASP A 164 -0.78 -11.49 11.94
CA ASP A 164 -0.76 -12.94 11.68
C ASP A 164 -1.93 -13.70 12.34
N GLY A 165 -3.15 -13.19 12.14
CA GLY A 165 -4.38 -13.81 12.66
C GLY A 165 -4.67 -13.55 14.14
N ARG A 166 -3.89 -12.69 14.81
CA ARG A 166 -4.16 -12.22 16.18
C ARG A 166 -4.62 -10.76 16.15
N CYS A 167 -5.75 -10.47 16.80
CA CYS A 167 -6.22 -9.10 16.98
C CYS A 167 -5.68 -8.52 18.30
N LEU A 168 -5.13 -7.31 18.22
CA LEU A 168 -4.59 -6.50 19.30
C LEU A 168 -5.46 -5.24 19.47
N GLY A 169 -5.44 -4.65 20.67
CA GLY A 169 -6.23 -3.48 21.03
C GLY A 169 -7.48 -3.80 21.86
N ASP A 170 -8.07 -2.75 22.43
CA ASP A 170 -9.26 -2.82 23.30
C ASP A 170 -10.55 -2.94 22.46
N VAL A 171 -10.78 -4.14 21.91
CA VAL A 171 -11.97 -4.46 21.11
C VAL A 171 -12.66 -5.73 21.59
N HIS A 172 -13.97 -5.81 21.35
CA HIS A 172 -14.74 -7.01 21.67
C HIS A 172 -14.20 -8.22 20.91
N ARG A 173 -14.12 -9.39 21.57
CA ARG A 173 -13.61 -10.65 20.99
C ARG A 173 -14.22 -10.98 19.62
N VAL A 174 -15.54 -10.84 19.47
CA VAL A 174 -16.24 -11.14 18.21
C VAL A 174 -15.78 -10.21 17.09
N VAL A 175 -15.58 -8.92 17.37
CA VAL A 175 -15.08 -7.95 16.38
C VAL A 175 -13.65 -8.32 15.98
N GLY A 176 -12.79 -8.64 16.96
CA GLY A 176 -11.43 -9.10 16.70
C GLY A 176 -11.35 -10.37 15.85
N GLU A 177 -12.19 -11.38 16.12
CA GLU A 177 -12.28 -12.60 15.31
C GLU A 177 -12.69 -12.30 13.85
N ARG A 178 -13.62 -11.36 13.64
CA ARG A 178 -14.01 -10.95 12.29
C ARG A 178 -12.94 -10.11 11.58
N LEU A 179 -12.20 -9.28 12.30
CA LEU A 179 -11.05 -8.56 11.73
C LEU A 179 -9.95 -9.54 11.30
N CYS A 180 -9.69 -10.59 12.07
CA CYS A 180 -8.77 -11.66 11.67
C CYS A 180 -9.26 -12.39 10.41
N GLU A 181 -10.56 -12.65 10.30
CA GLU A 181 -11.16 -13.26 9.12
C GLU A 181 -11.05 -12.34 7.88
N LEU A 182 -11.26 -11.03 8.04
CA LEU A 182 -11.06 -10.04 7.00
C LEU A 182 -9.60 -10.02 6.53
N ALA A 183 -8.64 -9.97 7.45
CA ALA A 183 -7.21 -10.01 7.15
C ALA A 183 -6.84 -11.26 6.34
N ARG A 184 -7.39 -12.43 6.71
CA ARG A 184 -7.22 -13.69 5.99
C ARG A 184 -7.84 -13.65 4.59
N GLN A 185 -9.06 -13.12 4.44
CA GLN A 185 -9.73 -12.96 3.14
C GLN A 185 -8.97 -12.00 2.21
N ALA A 186 -8.38 -10.94 2.76
CA ALA A 186 -7.59 -9.95 2.02
C ALA A 186 -6.14 -10.39 1.75
N GLY A 187 -5.69 -11.52 2.31
CA GLY A 187 -4.28 -11.94 2.24
C GLY A 187 -3.31 -10.93 2.90
N THR A 188 -3.80 -10.19 3.90
CA THR A 188 -3.10 -9.07 4.55
C THR A 188 -2.88 -9.42 6.02
N PRO A 189 -1.81 -10.15 6.38
CA PRO A 189 -1.57 -10.58 7.75
C PRO A 189 -1.29 -9.42 8.72
N LEU A 190 -1.02 -8.21 8.22
CA LEU A 190 -0.80 -7.01 8.99
C LEU A 190 -1.82 -5.94 8.59
N LEU A 191 -2.87 -5.78 9.40
CA LEU A 191 -4.02 -4.91 9.12
C LEU A 191 -4.30 -4.01 10.32
N THR A 192 -4.74 -2.77 10.11
CA THR A 192 -5.31 -1.93 11.16
C THR A 192 -6.73 -1.54 10.82
N ALA A 193 -7.57 -1.39 11.85
CA ALA A 193 -8.92 -0.89 11.74
C ALA A 193 -9.24 0.06 12.89
N THR A 194 -10.04 1.09 12.60
CA THR A 194 -10.59 1.99 13.61
C THR A 194 -12.04 1.60 13.89
N VAL A 195 -12.37 1.25 15.14
CA VAL A 195 -13.73 0.82 15.53
C VAL A 195 -14.41 1.79 16.49
N SER A 196 -15.75 1.85 16.48
CA SER A 196 -16.54 2.67 17.39
C SER A 196 -16.77 1.96 18.75
N GLY A 197 -15.83 2.13 19.68
CA GLY A 197 -15.90 1.57 21.03
C GLY A 197 -15.52 0.09 21.13
N ALA A 198 -15.58 -0.45 22.35
CA ALA A 198 -15.12 -1.80 22.70
C ALA A 198 -16.23 -2.87 22.71
N GLY A 199 -17.46 -2.52 22.30
CA GLY A 199 -18.63 -3.41 22.35
C GLY A 199 -18.72 -4.38 21.16
N ALA A 200 -19.55 -5.41 21.27
CA ALA A 200 -19.80 -6.38 20.19
C ALA A 200 -20.45 -5.76 18.94
N ASP A 201 -21.14 -4.63 19.13
CA ASP A 201 -21.82 -3.85 18.10
C ASP A 201 -20.97 -2.73 17.51
N ALA A 202 -19.67 -2.68 17.83
CA ALA A 202 -18.78 -1.66 17.32
C ALA A 202 -18.74 -1.66 15.78
N GLU A 203 -18.80 -0.47 15.20
CA GLU A 203 -18.76 -0.26 13.76
C GLU A 203 -17.32 0.05 13.34
N VAL A 204 -16.86 -0.63 12.29
CA VAL A 204 -15.59 -0.35 11.63
C VAL A 204 -15.75 0.91 10.79
N ARG A 205 -14.89 1.91 11.03
CA ARG A 205 -14.92 3.21 10.36
C ARG A 205 -13.85 3.33 9.27
N GLU A 206 -12.68 2.75 9.54
CA GLU A 206 -11.52 2.81 8.66
C GLU A 206 -10.76 1.50 8.74
N ILE A 207 -10.17 1.08 7.63
CA ILE A 207 -9.32 -0.10 7.51
C ILE A 207 -8.12 0.27 6.63
N SER A 208 -6.93 -0.18 7.02
CA SER A 208 -5.69 0.09 6.31
C SER A 208 -4.70 -1.08 6.44
N ALA A 209 -3.88 -1.29 5.42
CA ALA A 209 -2.74 -2.24 5.45
C ALA A 209 -1.46 -1.62 6.07
N TRP A 210 -1.55 -0.40 6.61
CA TRP A 210 -0.44 0.32 7.26
C TRP A 210 -0.77 0.59 8.73
N PRO A 211 -0.65 -0.41 9.62
CA PRO A 211 -0.71 -0.15 11.06
C PRO A 211 0.43 0.75 11.51
N ASP A 212 0.22 1.38 12.67
CA ASP A 212 1.28 2.08 13.38
C ASP A 212 2.22 1.06 14.03
N LEU A 213 3.44 0.96 13.49
CA LEU A 213 4.50 0.10 14.02
C LEU A 213 5.33 0.76 15.14
N ALA A 214 5.06 2.03 15.47
CA ALA A 214 5.62 2.65 16.66
C ALA A 214 4.94 2.13 17.94
N ASP A 215 3.73 1.56 17.83
CA ASP A 215 3.05 0.89 18.94
C ASP A 215 3.86 -0.35 19.39
N PRO A 216 4.35 -0.39 20.65
CA PRO A 216 5.10 -1.52 21.18
C PRO A 216 4.38 -2.87 21.07
N GLU A 217 3.05 -2.92 21.26
CA GLU A 217 2.29 -4.16 21.23
C GLU A 217 2.24 -4.73 19.80
N VAL A 218 2.04 -3.85 18.81
CA VAL A 218 2.07 -4.22 17.39
C VAL A 218 3.47 -4.66 16.98
N ALA A 219 4.50 -3.90 17.35
CA ALA A 219 5.89 -4.22 17.04
C ALA A 219 6.32 -5.60 17.57
N ASP A 220 5.96 -5.92 18.81
CA ASP A 220 6.29 -7.21 19.44
C ASP A 220 5.52 -8.37 18.78
N ALA A 221 4.26 -8.14 18.39
CA ALA A 221 3.51 -9.14 17.65
C ALA A 221 4.06 -9.38 16.23
N VAL A 222 4.52 -8.33 15.53
CA VAL A 222 5.17 -8.45 14.22
C VAL A 222 6.47 -9.25 14.35
N LEU A 223 7.27 -8.99 15.38
CA LEU A 223 8.48 -9.75 15.67
C LEU A 223 8.16 -11.24 15.92
N ALA A 224 7.13 -11.52 16.72
CA ALA A 224 6.69 -12.89 16.99
C ALA A 224 6.21 -13.61 15.72
N ALA A 225 5.47 -12.92 14.84
CA ALA A 225 4.99 -13.47 13.58
C ALA A 225 6.15 -13.86 12.64
N LEU A 226 7.20 -13.03 12.57
CA LEU A 226 8.38 -13.31 11.74
C LEU A 226 9.34 -14.34 12.37
N GLY A 227 9.41 -14.42 13.71
CA GLY A 227 10.27 -15.37 14.42
C GLY A 227 9.66 -16.76 14.65
N GLY A 228 8.33 -16.87 14.60
CA GLY A 228 7.59 -18.05 15.04
C GLY A 228 7.51 -19.23 14.07
N CYS A 229 8.05 -19.14 12.85
CA CYS A 229 7.85 -20.20 11.87
C CYS A 229 9.06 -20.46 10.95
N PRO A 230 9.82 -21.56 11.13
CA PRO A 230 10.48 -22.20 10.00
C PRO A 230 9.38 -22.78 9.09
N ARG A 231 8.85 -21.97 8.15
CA ARG A 231 7.94 -22.49 7.12
C ARG A 231 8.75 -23.41 6.22
N GLY A 232 8.64 -24.71 6.45
CA GLY A 232 9.01 -25.72 5.47
C GLY A 232 8.19 -25.45 4.21
N ALA A 233 8.84 -24.90 3.18
CA ALA A 233 8.42 -24.83 1.78
C ALA A 233 6.93 -25.12 1.53
N SER A 234 6.04 -24.28 2.06
CA SER A 234 4.66 -24.28 1.58
C SER A 234 4.68 -23.47 0.31
N GLY A 235 5.02 -24.16 -0.78
CA GLY A 235 4.66 -23.69 -2.10
C GLY A 235 3.19 -23.29 -2.04
N LEU A 236 2.92 -22.02 -2.35
CA LEU A 236 1.67 -21.71 -3.01
C LEU A 236 1.61 -22.67 -4.20
N ALA A 237 0.89 -23.78 -4.03
CA ALA A 237 0.22 -24.40 -5.13
C ALA A 237 -0.64 -23.27 -5.70
N ALA A 238 -0.18 -22.72 -6.82
CA ALA A 238 -0.91 -21.78 -7.61
C ALA A 238 -2.35 -22.29 -7.70
N ALA A 239 -3.27 -21.58 -7.06
CA ALA A 239 -4.66 -21.61 -7.48
C ALA A 239 -4.69 -20.94 -8.86
N GLY A 240 -4.24 -21.69 -9.86
CA GLY A 240 -4.46 -21.42 -11.27
C GLY A 240 -5.94 -21.61 -11.58
N GLY A 241 -6.77 -20.71 -11.03
CA GLY A 241 -8.04 -20.38 -11.61
C GLY A 241 -7.77 -19.54 -12.85
N ALA A 242 -7.50 -20.21 -13.97
CA ALA A 242 -7.59 -19.58 -15.27
C ALA A 242 -9.02 -19.06 -15.44
N SER A 243 -9.25 -17.77 -15.14
CA SER A 243 -10.40 -17.09 -15.71
C SER A 243 -10.10 -16.94 -17.21
N GLY A 244 -10.80 -17.74 -18.00
CA GLY A 244 -10.73 -17.67 -19.44
C GLY A 244 -11.19 -16.30 -19.90
N PHE A 245 -10.24 -15.44 -20.26
CA PHE A 245 -10.49 -14.40 -21.25
C PHE A 245 -10.63 -15.13 -22.60
N ALA A 246 -11.85 -15.62 -22.87
CA ALA A 246 -12.23 -16.03 -24.20
C ALA A 246 -12.28 -14.78 -25.08
N GLY A 247 -11.24 -14.60 -25.90
CA GLY A 247 -11.28 -13.68 -27.03
C GLY A 247 -12.37 -14.12 -27.99
N ALA A 248 -13.49 -13.39 -27.99
CA ALA A 248 -14.52 -13.51 -29.01
C ALA A 248 -13.96 -12.96 -30.32
N ALA A 249 -13.74 -13.88 -31.27
CA ALA A 249 -13.48 -13.60 -32.65
C ALA A 249 -14.65 -12.81 -33.27
N ALA A 250 -14.31 -11.91 -34.19
CA ALA A 250 -15.22 -11.12 -35.00
C ALA A 250 -16.23 -12.03 -35.73
N GLY A 251 -17.51 -11.87 -35.37
CA GLY A 251 -18.66 -12.44 -36.07
C GLY A 251 -19.44 -11.33 -36.77
N ALA A 252 -19.58 -11.48 -38.07
CA ALA A 252 -20.25 -10.55 -38.96
C ALA A 252 -21.76 -10.43 -38.68
N VAL A 253 -22.22 -9.22 -38.96
CA VAL A 253 -23.57 -8.69 -39.19
C VAL A 253 -24.64 -9.73 -39.55
N GLY A 254 -25.72 -9.76 -38.77
CA GLY A 254 -26.99 -10.40 -39.09
C GLY A 254 -28.14 -9.64 -38.43
N PHE A 255 -28.90 -8.92 -39.25
CA PHE A 255 -30.06 -8.10 -38.90
C PHE A 255 -31.33 -8.98 -38.97
N GLU A 256 -32.28 -8.77 -38.05
CA GLU A 256 -33.75 -8.89 -38.18
C GLU A 256 -34.41 -9.42 -36.90
N GLY A 257 -35.57 -8.84 -36.53
CA GLY A 257 -36.56 -9.50 -35.69
C GLY A 257 -37.11 -8.67 -34.53
N ALA A 258 -38.09 -7.82 -34.85
CA ALA A 258 -38.91 -7.10 -33.88
C ALA A 258 -39.80 -8.03 -33.03
N ALA A 259 -40.06 -7.66 -31.77
CA ALA A 259 -41.35 -7.87 -31.12
C ALA A 259 -41.50 -7.04 -29.83
N THR A 260 -42.63 -6.36 -29.78
CA THR A 260 -43.27 -5.57 -28.71
C THR A 260 -43.57 -6.35 -27.43
N ALA A 261 -43.47 -5.71 -26.25
CA ALA A 261 -44.55 -5.68 -25.24
C ALA A 261 -44.18 -4.87 -23.97
N SER A 262 -45.03 -3.87 -23.71
CA SER A 262 -45.64 -3.48 -22.43
C SER A 262 -44.81 -3.21 -21.17
N ALA A 263 -44.81 -1.93 -20.80
CA ALA A 263 -44.60 -1.43 -19.45
C ALA A 263 -45.80 -1.73 -18.52
N PRO A 264 -45.59 -1.69 -17.20
CA PRO A 264 -46.63 -1.26 -16.27
C PRO A 264 -46.29 0.11 -15.65
N GLU A 265 -47.34 0.90 -15.71
CA GLU A 265 -47.68 2.14 -15.03
C GLU A 265 -47.50 2.05 -13.49
N VAL A 266 -46.85 3.04 -12.89
CA VAL A 266 -46.93 3.29 -11.44
C VAL A 266 -47.15 4.79 -11.21
N ALA A 267 -48.37 5.11 -10.80
CA ALA A 267 -48.77 6.37 -10.18
C ALA A 267 -47.88 6.67 -8.96
N GLY A 268 -47.37 7.88 -8.74
CA GLY A 268 -48.17 9.08 -8.49
C GLY A 268 -48.27 9.30 -6.98
N ALA A 269 -47.26 9.96 -6.38
CA ALA A 269 -47.36 10.47 -5.02
C ALA A 269 -46.80 11.90 -4.97
N VAL A 270 -47.71 12.80 -4.66
CA VAL A 270 -47.61 14.25 -4.50
C VAL A 270 -46.84 14.57 -3.21
N LEU A 271 -45.84 15.46 -3.28
CA LEU A 271 -45.35 16.19 -2.11
C LEU A 271 -45.47 17.68 -2.38
N GLY A 272 -46.43 18.29 -1.69
CA GLY A 272 -46.61 19.74 -1.60
C GLY A 272 -45.46 20.38 -0.83
N GLY A 273 -45.12 21.59 -1.24
CA GLY A 273 -44.12 22.41 -0.58
C GLY A 273 -44.58 22.96 0.77
N SER A 274 -43.62 23.42 1.56
CA SER A 274 -43.75 24.71 2.23
C SER A 274 -42.38 25.25 2.64
N SER A 275 -42.23 26.54 2.40
CA SER A 275 -41.16 27.45 2.75
C SER A 275 -41.03 27.67 4.26
N ALA A 276 -39.81 27.91 4.77
CA ALA A 276 -39.48 29.08 5.60
C ALA A 276 -38.03 29.02 6.13
N GLY A 277 -37.36 30.17 6.12
CA GLY A 277 -36.38 30.51 7.17
C GLY A 277 -34.90 30.47 6.79
N ALA A 278 -34.44 31.42 6.00
CA ALA A 278 -33.04 31.83 6.01
C ALA A 278 -32.81 32.87 7.12
N PRO A 279 -31.81 32.72 8.00
CA PRO A 279 -31.21 33.85 8.69
C PRO A 279 -29.93 34.29 7.98
N ALA A 280 -29.85 35.61 7.76
CA ALA A 280 -28.68 36.32 7.31
C ALA A 280 -27.51 36.14 8.29
N SER A 281 -26.33 35.78 7.76
CA SER A 281 -25.06 35.90 8.48
C SER A 281 -24.18 36.92 7.75
N ALA A 282 -23.90 38.00 8.48
CA ALA A 282 -23.00 39.07 8.09
C ALA A 282 -21.56 38.54 7.99
N GLY A 283 -20.89 38.88 6.88
CA GLY A 283 -19.48 38.57 6.69
C GLY A 283 -18.57 39.50 7.49
N PRO A 284 -17.41 39.03 7.97
CA PRO A 284 -16.35 39.90 8.41
C PRO A 284 -15.42 40.26 7.23
N ALA A 285 -15.03 41.53 7.24
CA ALA A 285 -14.10 42.15 6.29
C ALA A 285 -12.73 41.47 6.30
N ALA A 286 -12.21 41.20 5.11
CA ALA A 286 -10.82 40.79 4.89
C ALA A 286 -9.91 41.99 5.10
N ALA A 287 -8.98 41.89 6.06
CA ALA A 287 -7.85 42.78 6.19
C ALA A 287 -6.73 42.28 5.26
N GLU A 288 -6.37 43.10 4.27
CA GLU A 288 -5.21 42.87 3.41
C GLU A 288 -3.92 43.07 4.24
N GLY A 289 -3.17 41.99 4.43
CA GLY A 289 -1.81 42.01 4.98
C GLY A 289 -0.77 42.15 3.86
N PRO A 290 0.39 42.80 4.12
CA PRO A 290 1.37 43.13 3.08
C PRO A 290 2.15 41.91 2.57
N LEU A 291 2.40 41.92 1.26
CA LEU A 291 3.25 40.97 0.52
C LEU A 291 4.69 40.93 1.06
N PRO A 292 5.34 39.76 1.13
CA PRO A 292 6.77 39.67 1.41
C PRO A 292 7.63 40.08 0.19
N PRO A 293 8.85 40.59 0.41
CA PRO A 293 9.75 41.00 -0.66
C PRO A 293 10.34 39.82 -1.44
N ALA A 294 10.61 40.08 -2.72
CA ALA A 294 11.19 39.16 -3.68
C ALA A 294 12.58 38.66 -3.24
N VAL A 295 12.78 37.34 -3.35
CA VAL A 295 14.08 36.68 -3.19
C VAL A 295 14.81 36.71 -4.54
N SER A 296 16.01 37.27 -4.53
CA SER A 296 16.89 37.36 -5.69
C SER A 296 17.50 36.00 -6.07
N ASP A 297 17.46 35.71 -7.37
CA ASP A 297 18.19 34.64 -8.07
C ASP A 297 19.71 34.81 -7.95
N PRO A 298 20.48 33.75 -7.59
CA PRO A 298 21.87 33.63 -7.98
C PRO A 298 22.01 32.79 -9.26
N GLY A 299 22.62 33.39 -10.28
CA GLY A 299 22.88 32.78 -11.58
C GLY A 299 23.90 31.63 -11.57
N PRO A 300 24.07 30.94 -12.71
CA PRO A 300 24.77 29.66 -12.79
C PRO A 300 26.29 29.84 -12.93
N GLU A 301 27.04 29.12 -12.10
CA GLU A 301 28.49 28.95 -12.27
C GLU A 301 28.78 27.57 -12.84
N ALA A 302 29.50 27.58 -13.97
CA ALA A 302 29.88 26.42 -14.75
C ALA A 302 31.06 25.67 -14.09
N ALA A 303 31.01 24.33 -14.13
CA ALA A 303 32.21 23.51 -13.96
C ALA A 303 32.17 22.30 -14.89
N ALA A 304 33.05 22.35 -15.89
CA ALA A 304 33.44 21.23 -16.72
C ALA A 304 34.37 20.29 -15.94
N GLY A 305 34.24 18.98 -16.14
CA GLY A 305 35.14 18.00 -15.55
C GLY A 305 34.87 16.59 -16.06
N GLY A 306 35.45 16.24 -17.21
CA GLY A 306 35.39 14.89 -17.77
C GLY A 306 36.22 13.89 -16.96
N GLY A 307 35.64 12.70 -16.75
CA GLY A 307 36.32 11.55 -16.17
C GLY A 307 35.94 10.28 -16.92
N ARG A 308 36.87 9.76 -17.74
CA ARG A 308 36.82 8.42 -18.34
C ARG A 308 36.86 7.36 -17.23
N LEU A 309 35.99 6.34 -17.31
CA LEU A 309 36.20 5.07 -16.62
C LEU A 309 36.18 3.92 -17.64
N GLY A 310 37.24 3.12 -17.58
CA GLY A 310 37.51 2.01 -18.48
C GLY A 310 36.76 0.74 -18.10
N PHE A 311 36.38 -0.03 -19.11
CA PHE A 311 35.86 -1.38 -18.98
C PHE A 311 37.02 -2.38 -18.88
N GLY A 312 37.18 -3.00 -17.71
CA GLY A 312 37.97 -4.23 -17.54
C GLY A 312 37.04 -5.43 -17.60
N GLY A 313 37.20 -6.26 -18.63
CA GLY A 313 36.48 -7.52 -18.78
C GLY A 313 37.11 -8.65 -17.96
N ALA A 314 36.27 -9.53 -17.41
CA ALA A 314 36.62 -10.89 -17.07
C ALA A 314 35.42 -11.80 -17.34
N ALA A 315 35.67 -12.86 -18.09
CA ALA A 315 34.68 -13.81 -18.60
C ALA A 315 34.17 -14.75 -17.49
N GLY A 316 32.86 -14.97 -17.46
CA GLY A 316 32.21 -16.02 -16.67
C GLY A 316 30.72 -16.11 -16.98
N SER A 317 30.30 -17.25 -17.58
CA SER A 317 28.95 -17.83 -17.74
C SER A 317 27.70 -16.93 -17.91
N PRO A 318 26.86 -17.14 -18.96
CA PRO A 318 25.67 -16.33 -19.19
C PRO A 318 24.52 -16.79 -18.29
N GLY A 319 24.42 -16.23 -17.09
CA GLY A 319 23.15 -16.02 -16.41
C GLY A 319 22.67 -14.60 -16.75
N LEU A 320 21.40 -14.42 -17.08
CA LEU A 320 20.81 -13.09 -17.23
C LEU A 320 20.78 -12.44 -15.84
N GLN A 321 21.83 -11.68 -15.49
CA GLN A 321 21.84 -10.85 -14.29
C GLN A 321 21.20 -9.51 -14.62
N VAL A 322 19.99 -9.28 -14.13
CA VAL A 322 19.45 -7.92 -14.05
C VAL A 322 20.03 -7.29 -12.79
N VAL A 323 21.04 -6.44 -12.97
CA VAL A 323 21.57 -5.59 -11.90
C VAL A 323 20.85 -4.26 -12.02
N ALA A 324 19.94 -3.96 -11.09
CA ALA A 324 19.45 -2.59 -10.91
C ALA A 324 20.63 -1.76 -10.38
N GLY A 325 21.04 -0.74 -11.12
CA GLY A 325 22.19 0.13 -10.84
C GLY A 325 21.78 1.55 -10.49
#